data_AF-A0A949XB47-F1
#
_entry.id   AF-A0A949XB47-F1
#
_cell.length_a   1.000
_cell.length_b   1.000
_cell.length_c   1.000
_cell.angle_alpha   90.00
_cell.angle_beta   90.00
_cell.angle_gamma   90.00
#
_symmetry.space_group_name_H-M   'P 1'
#
loop_
_entity.id
_entity.type
_entity.pdbx_description
1 polymer ?
#
loop_
_entity_poly.entity_id
_entity_poly.type
_entity_poly.pdbx_seq_one_letter_code
_entity_poly.pdbx_strand_id
1 'polypeptide(L)'
;LGNHPVTLSGAANYTSKCRIVSNTGQVPNSLRPLIAIYRVSRPADEDPALSTARIEPLTGRKAFMELVSAAYVLDVTEPATLFRHFRCIEQLVAEIPIARLLLPNDFALLPAARRLILSELKEA
;
A
#
# COMPACT_ATOMS: atom_id res chain seq x y z
N LEU A 1 -6.61 47.09 10.72
CA LEU A 1 -6.67 45.61 10.78
C LEU A 1 -7.53 45.17 9.61
N GLY A 2 -6.89 44.77 8.50
CA GLY A 2 -7.56 44.55 7.21
C GLY A 2 -8.28 43.20 7.17
N ASN A 3 -9.56 43.21 6.80
CA ASN A 3 -10.31 42.04 6.43
C ASN A 3 -9.82 41.56 5.05
N HIS A 4 -8.98 40.53 5.01
CA HIS A 4 -8.76 39.80 3.77
C HIS A 4 -9.94 38.84 3.55
N PRO A 5 -10.68 38.95 2.44
CA PRO A 5 -11.66 37.93 2.08
C PRO A 5 -10.92 36.62 1.80
N VAL A 6 -11.16 35.60 2.63
CA VAL A 6 -10.74 34.23 2.33
C VAL A 6 -11.58 33.77 1.14
N THR A 7 -11.01 33.85 -0.06
CA THR A 7 -11.62 33.25 -1.23
C THR A 7 -11.35 31.75 -1.14
N LEU A 8 -12.37 30.96 -0.77
CA LEU A 8 -12.33 29.50 -0.90
C LEU A 8 -12.34 29.17 -2.39
N SER A 9 -11.16 29.14 -3.00
CA SER A 9 -10.96 28.68 -4.37
C SER A 9 -11.07 27.15 -4.39
N GLY A 10 -12.18 26.66 -4.97
CA GLY A 10 -12.37 25.28 -5.40
C GLY A 10 -12.49 24.25 -4.27
N ALA A 11 -13.44 23.33 -4.38
CA ALA A 11 -13.47 22.15 -3.52
C ALA A 11 -12.09 21.48 -3.56
N ALA A 12 -11.47 21.28 -2.41
CA ALA A 12 -10.20 20.57 -2.34
C ALA A 12 -10.38 19.19 -2.99
N ASN A 13 -9.56 18.88 -3.99
CA ASN A 13 -9.54 17.56 -4.62
C ASN A 13 -8.93 16.54 -3.63
N TYR A 14 -9.74 16.08 -2.66
CA TYR A 14 -9.36 15.12 -1.61
C TYR A 14 -9.01 13.72 -2.14
N THR A 15 -9.19 13.49 -3.45
CA THR A 15 -8.73 12.30 -4.16
C THR A 15 -7.25 12.36 -4.56
N SER A 16 -6.62 13.53 -4.44
CA SER A 16 -5.21 13.71 -4.79
C SER A 16 -4.31 13.27 -3.64
N LYS A 17 -3.57 12.16 -3.84
CA LYS A 17 -2.57 11.71 -2.86
C LYS A 17 -1.46 12.77 -2.72
N CYS A 18 -1.25 13.26 -1.50
CA CYS A 18 -0.09 14.10 -1.16
C CYS A 18 1.19 13.30 -1.42
N ARG A 19 2.06 13.83 -2.28
CA ARG A 19 3.35 13.20 -2.60
C ARG A 19 4.43 13.81 -1.71
N ILE A 20 4.97 13.02 -0.79
CA ILE A 20 6.14 13.42 -0.01
C ILE A 20 7.35 13.34 -0.93
N VAL A 21 7.89 14.50 -1.31
CA VAL A 21 9.14 14.58 -2.06
C VAL A 21 10.28 14.30 -1.08
N SER A 22 10.86 13.11 -1.14
CA SER A 22 12.02 12.76 -0.31
C SER A 22 13.25 13.53 -0.80
N ASN A 23 13.86 14.35 0.07
CA ASN A 23 15.04 15.16 -0.26
C ASN A 23 16.35 14.33 -0.33
N THR A 24 16.27 13.01 -0.07
CA THR A 24 17.43 12.10 0.00
C THR A 24 17.33 10.88 -0.92
N GLY A 25 16.20 10.67 -1.61
CA GLY A 25 15.98 9.51 -2.47
C GLY A 25 15.98 9.90 -3.94
N GLN A 26 16.99 9.49 -4.70
CA GLN A 26 16.88 9.46 -6.16
C GLN A 26 15.74 8.50 -6.54
N VAL A 27 14.57 9.04 -6.87
CA VAL A 27 13.53 8.24 -7.52
C VAL A 27 14.07 7.93 -8.92
N PRO A 28 14.22 6.66 -9.31
CA PRO A 28 14.68 6.32 -10.65
C PRO A 28 13.76 6.97 -11.69
N ASN A 29 14.33 7.68 -12.66
CA ASN A 29 13.56 8.31 -13.76
C ASN A 29 12.97 7.29 -14.75
N SER A 30 13.24 5.99 -14.56
CA SER A 30 12.72 4.90 -15.38
C SER A 30 11.60 4.15 -14.66
N LEU A 31 10.53 3.85 -15.37
CA LEU A 31 9.51 2.90 -14.90
C LEU A 31 10.19 1.54 -14.60
N ARG A 32 9.88 0.96 -13.44
CA ARG A 32 10.30 -0.40 -13.09
C ARG A 32 9.05 -1.29 -13.01
N PRO A 33 9.14 -2.55 -13.44
CA PRO A 33 8.03 -3.48 -13.31
C PRO A 33 7.68 -3.67 -11.84
N LEU A 34 6.38 -3.70 -11.54
CA LEU A 34 5.89 -4.11 -10.23
C LEU A 34 5.88 -5.63 -10.20
N ILE A 35 6.66 -6.22 -9.30
CA ILE A 35 6.87 -7.69 -9.26
C ILE A 35 6.04 -8.38 -8.18
N ALA A 36 5.70 -7.67 -7.10
CA ALA A 36 4.88 -8.17 -6.01
C ALA A 36 4.37 -7.00 -5.14
N ILE A 37 3.28 -7.21 -4.41
CA ILE A 37 2.79 -6.29 -3.38
C ILE A 37 2.71 -7.01 -2.03
N TYR A 38 3.38 -6.44 -1.01
CA TYR A 38 3.32 -6.94 0.36
C TYR A 38 2.53 -5.99 1.25
N ARG A 39 1.41 -6.45 1.81
CA ARG A 39 0.71 -5.73 2.88
C ARG A 39 1.40 -6.02 4.20
N VAL A 40 2.05 -5.00 4.77
CA VAL A 40 2.70 -5.12 6.08
C VAL A 40 1.64 -5.20 7.16
N SER A 41 1.66 -6.27 7.94
CA SER A 41 0.88 -6.43 9.17
C SER A 41 1.82 -6.44 10.36
N ARG A 42 1.47 -5.71 11.41
CA ARG A 42 2.14 -5.77 12.71
C ARG A 42 1.19 -6.37 13.74
N PRO A 43 1.70 -7.08 14.75
CA PRO A 43 0.87 -7.55 15.85
C PRO A 43 0.40 -6.34 16.65
N ALA A 44 -0.80 -5.84 16.33
CA ALA A 44 -1.66 -5.15 17.28
C ALA A 44 -2.83 -6.05 17.70
N ASP A 45 -3.19 -7.07 16.90
CA ASP A 45 -4.44 -7.83 17.07
C ASP A 45 -4.36 -9.35 16.79
N GLU A 46 -3.24 -9.96 16.37
CA GLU A 46 -3.28 -11.37 15.93
C GLU A 46 -2.24 -12.37 16.49
N ASP A 47 -1.08 -11.98 17.04
CA ASP A 47 -0.26 -12.93 17.82
C ASP A 47 0.89 -12.20 18.57
N PRO A 48 0.84 -12.05 19.92
CA PRO A 48 1.97 -11.52 20.69
C PRO A 48 3.20 -12.46 20.68
N ALA A 49 3.08 -13.69 20.17
CA ALA A 49 4.18 -14.65 20.06
C ALA A 49 4.91 -14.62 18.70
N LEU A 50 4.57 -13.70 17.78
CA LEU A 50 5.26 -13.59 16.51
C LEU A 50 6.71 -13.12 16.71
N SER A 51 7.64 -14.07 16.80
CA SER A 51 9.07 -13.83 17.00
C SER A 51 9.86 -13.72 15.69
N THR A 52 9.25 -14.10 14.56
CA THR A 52 9.91 -14.16 13.24
C THR A 52 9.00 -13.63 12.15
N ALA A 53 9.57 -12.92 11.18
CA ALA A 53 8.83 -12.43 10.01
C ALA A 53 8.32 -13.60 9.15
N ARG A 54 7.10 -13.46 8.61
CA ARG A 54 6.46 -14.49 7.76
C ARG A 54 5.77 -13.83 6.56
N ILE A 55 5.79 -14.52 5.42
CA ILE A 55 5.04 -14.13 4.22
C ILE A 55 3.89 -15.11 4.05
N GLU A 56 2.68 -14.58 3.92
CA GLU A 56 1.46 -15.34 3.66
C GLU A 56 0.90 -14.94 2.30
N PRO A 57 0.93 -15.83 1.29
CA PRO A 57 0.34 -15.55 0.00
C PRO A 57 -1.16 -15.27 0.11
N LEU A 58 -1.63 -14.27 -0.61
CA LEU A 58 -3.05 -13.93 -0.73
C LEU A 58 -3.50 -14.17 -2.16
N THR A 59 -4.65 -14.85 -2.33
CA THR A 59 -5.20 -15.16 -3.65
C THR A 59 -6.66 -14.72 -3.78
N GLY A 60 -7.06 -14.43 -5.02
CA GLY A 60 -8.43 -14.12 -5.41
C GLY A 60 -9.08 -13.06 -4.52
N ARG A 61 -10.22 -13.42 -3.91
CA ARG A 61 -11.01 -12.51 -3.07
C ARG A 61 -10.23 -11.95 -1.88
N LYS A 62 -9.33 -12.73 -1.26
CA LYS A 62 -8.55 -12.26 -0.10
C LYS A 62 -7.58 -11.16 -0.52
N ALA A 63 -6.85 -11.35 -1.62
CA ALA A 63 -5.95 -10.34 -2.17
C ALA A 63 -6.69 -9.07 -2.58
N PHE A 64 -7.85 -9.22 -3.25
CA PHE A 64 -8.68 -8.10 -3.65
C PHE A 64 -9.15 -7.26 -2.45
N MET A 65 -9.75 -7.91 -1.45
CA MET A 65 -10.24 -7.20 -0.26
C MET A 65 -9.11 -6.53 0.51
N GLU A 66 -7.91 -7.09 0.50
CA GLU A 66 -6.76 -6.51 1.17
C GLU A 66 -6.27 -5.23 0.50
N LEU A 67 -6.22 -5.21 -0.84
CA LEU A 67 -5.90 -3.99 -1.58
C LEU A 67 -7.01 -2.94 -1.48
N VAL A 68 -8.28 -3.34 -1.47
CA VAL A 68 -9.40 -2.43 -1.24
C VAL A 68 -9.31 -1.78 0.14
N SER A 69 -9.05 -2.58 1.18
CA SER A 69 -8.92 -2.07 2.56
C SER A 69 -7.72 -1.13 2.72
N ALA A 70 -6.66 -1.34 1.94
CA ALA A 70 -5.49 -0.44 1.89
C ALA A 70 -5.71 0.80 1.00
N ALA A 71 -6.71 0.78 0.12
CA ALA A 71 -7.07 1.92 -0.72
C ALA A 71 -7.96 2.88 0.08
N TYR A 72 -7.35 3.77 0.86
CA TYR A 72 -8.05 4.90 1.46
C TYR A 72 -8.66 5.79 0.36
N VAL A 73 -9.95 5.63 0.09
CA VAL A 73 -10.74 6.57 -0.72
C VAL A 73 -11.52 7.43 0.26
N LEU A 74 -11.02 8.64 0.52
CA LEU A 74 -11.57 9.54 1.54
C LEU A 74 -12.93 10.15 1.14
N ASP A 75 -13.21 10.22 -0.16
CA ASP A 75 -14.45 10.77 -0.68
C ASP A 75 -14.93 9.89 -1.86
N VAL A 76 -16.02 9.16 -1.64
CA VAL A 76 -16.65 8.27 -2.64
C VAL A 76 -17.97 8.90 -3.10
N THR A 77 -17.93 10.16 -3.53
CA THR A 77 -19.11 10.86 -4.07
C THR A 77 -19.39 10.52 -5.54
N GLU A 78 -18.43 9.91 -6.24
CA GLU A 78 -18.54 9.57 -7.67
C GLU A 78 -18.48 8.04 -7.93
N PRO A 79 -19.61 7.42 -8.32
CA PRO A 79 -19.66 5.98 -8.61
C PRO A 79 -18.72 5.51 -9.72
N ALA A 80 -18.50 6.35 -10.75
CA ALA A 80 -17.60 6.04 -11.86
C ALA A 80 -16.13 5.92 -11.40
N THR A 81 -15.73 6.76 -10.44
CA THR A 81 -14.39 6.73 -9.85
C THR A 81 -14.21 5.44 -9.03
N LEU A 82 -15.20 5.07 -8.22
CA LEU A 82 -15.18 3.81 -7.46
C LEU A 82 -15.09 2.58 -8.37
N PHE A 83 -15.87 2.55 -9.47
CA PHE A 83 -15.82 1.46 -10.45
C PHE A 83 -14.43 1.31 -11.07
N ARG A 84 -13.81 2.42 -11.49
CA ARG A 84 -12.44 2.42 -12.03
C ARG A 84 -11.42 1.92 -11.00
N HIS A 85 -11.56 2.28 -9.73
CA HIS A 85 -10.69 1.79 -8.66
C HIS A 85 -10.82 0.27 -8.50
N PHE A 86 -12.03 -0.27 -8.41
CA PHE A 86 -12.23 -1.71 -8.30
C PHE A 86 -11.74 -2.48 -9.52
N ARG A 87 -11.97 -1.97 -10.73
CA ARG A 87 -11.42 -2.56 -11.97
C ARG A 87 -9.89 -2.59 -11.96
N CYS A 88 -9.24 -1.51 -11.51
CA CYS A 88 -7.79 -1.46 -11.41
C CYS A 88 -7.25 -2.47 -10.37
N ILE A 89 -7.90 -2.60 -9.21
CA ILE A 89 -7.52 -3.58 -8.19
C ILE A 89 -7.71 -5.02 -8.71
N GLU A 90 -8.80 -5.30 -9.42
CA GLU A 90 -9.03 -6.61 -10.03
C GLU A 90 -7.92 -6.97 -11.02
N GLN A 91 -7.51 -6.04 -11.90
CA GLN A 91 -6.39 -6.24 -12.81
C GLN A 91 -5.08 -6.50 -12.06
N LEU A 92 -4.80 -5.71 -11.01
CA LEU A 92 -3.60 -5.88 -10.19
C LEU A 92 -3.53 -7.27 -9.55
N VAL A 93 -4.63 -7.76 -8.98
CA VAL A 93 -4.66 -9.08 -8.32
C VAL A 93 -4.55 -10.23 -9.33
N ALA A 94 -4.96 -10.01 -10.58
CA ALA A 94 -4.83 -11.02 -11.64
C ALA A 94 -3.39 -11.15 -12.16
N GLU A 95 -2.62 -10.06 -12.15
CA GLU A 95 -1.29 -10.01 -12.77
C GLU A 95 -0.14 -10.05 -11.77
N ILE A 96 -0.33 -9.51 -10.56
CA ILE A 96 0.74 -9.29 -9.60
C ILE A 96 0.53 -10.14 -8.34
N PRO A 97 1.54 -10.91 -7.88
CA PRO A 97 1.49 -11.60 -6.60
C PRO A 97 1.23 -10.64 -5.44
N ILE A 98 0.24 -10.98 -4.62
CA ILE A 98 -0.12 -10.24 -3.41
C ILE A 98 0.13 -11.14 -2.20
N ALA A 99 0.82 -10.62 -1.19
CA ALA A 99 1.06 -11.34 0.05
C ALA A 99 0.94 -10.43 1.28
N ARG A 100 0.71 -11.04 2.43
CA ARG A 100 0.80 -10.36 3.73
C ARG A 100 2.19 -10.62 4.31
N LEU A 101 2.89 -9.56 4.68
CA LEU A 101 4.15 -9.62 5.41
C LEU A 101 3.86 -9.39 6.89
N LEU A 102 3.85 -10.46 7.68
CA LEU A 102 3.75 -10.39 9.13
C LEU A 102 5.11 -10.01 9.69
N LEU A 103 5.19 -8.85 10.33
CA LEU A 103 6.42 -8.33 10.92
C LEU A 103 6.26 -8.13 12.43
N PRO A 104 7.15 -8.71 13.26
CA PRO A 104 7.16 -8.45 14.69
C PRO A 104 7.35 -6.96 15.01
N ASN A 105 6.94 -6.53 16.20
CA ASN A 105 7.18 -5.17 16.71
C ASN A 105 8.62 -4.97 17.21
N ASP A 106 9.60 -5.48 16.47
CA ASP A 106 11.02 -5.31 16.73
C ASP A 106 11.74 -4.93 15.44
N PHE A 107 12.30 -3.72 15.43
CA PHE A 107 13.04 -3.19 14.29
C PHE A 107 14.36 -3.93 14.04
N ALA A 108 14.93 -4.62 15.05
CA ALA A 108 16.12 -5.44 14.87
C ALA A 108 15.89 -6.60 13.88
N LEU A 109 14.63 -6.96 13.61
CA LEU A 109 14.25 -8.03 12.69
C LEU A 109 14.03 -7.57 11.24
N LEU A 110 14.14 -6.27 10.94
CA LEU A 110 14.04 -5.75 9.56
C LEU A 110 15.03 -6.40 8.57
N PRO A 111 16.31 -6.63 8.93
CA PRO A 111 17.23 -7.33 8.03
C PRO A 111 16.78 -8.76 7.71
N ALA A 112 16.16 -9.45 8.66
CA ALA A 112 15.61 -10.79 8.46
C ALA A 112 14.40 -10.75 7.51
N ALA A 113 13.47 -9.80 7.71
CA ALA A 113 12.34 -9.59 6.82
C ALA A 113 12.79 -9.25 5.38
N ARG A 114 13.82 -8.41 5.23
CA ARG A 114 14.41 -8.11 3.91
C ARG A 114 14.94 -9.37 3.24
N ARG A 115 15.67 -10.22 3.96
CA ARG A 115 16.18 -11.49 3.40
C ARG A 115 15.05 -12.39 2.92
N LEU A 116 13.97 -12.46 3.70
CA LEU A 116 12.78 -13.27 3.36
C LEU A 116 12.09 -12.78 2.07
N ILE A 117 11.92 -11.47 1.90
CA ILE A 117 11.37 -10.90 0.66
C ILE A 117 12.31 -11.22 -0.51
N LEU A 118 13.62 -11.00 -0.34
CA LEU A 118 14.59 -11.24 -1.41
C LEU A 118 14.74 -12.72 -1.79
N SER A 119 14.47 -13.65 -0.89
CA SER A 119 14.45 -15.08 -1.23
C SER A 119 13.22 -15.42 -2.06
N GLU A 120 12.04 -14.93 -1.69
CA GLU A 120 10.82 -15.19 -2.46
C GLU A 120 10.92 -14.61 -3.88
N LEU A 121 11.43 -13.38 -4.01
CA LEU A 121 11.61 -12.72 -5.31
C LEU A 121 12.66 -13.38 -6.22
N LYS A 122 13.48 -14.28 -5.70
CA LYS A 122 14.43 -15.07 -6.52
C LYS A 122 13.82 -16.40 -6.99
N GLU A 123 12.76 -16.86 -6.32
CA GLU A 123 12.09 -18.13 -6.60
C GLU A 123 10.85 -17.96 -7.51
N ALA A 124 10.35 -16.72 -7.66
CA ALA A 124 9.26 -16.31 -8.57
C ALA A 124 9.77 -15.83 -9.93
#